data_AF-U1SC49-F1
#
_entry.id   AF-U1SC49-F1
#
_cell.length_a   1.000
_cell.length_b   1.000
_cell.length_c   1.000
_cell.angle_alpha   90.00
_cell.angle_beta   90.00
_cell.angle_gamma   90.00
#
_symmetry.space_group_name_H-M   'P 1'
#
loop_
_entity.id
_entity.type
_entity.pdbx_description
1 polymer ?
#
loop_
_entity_poly.entity_id
_entity_poly.type
_entity_poly.pdbx_seq_one_letter_code
_entity_poly.pdbx_strand_id
1 'polypeptide(L)'
;MLLVGEHEEDGWIQSTFTLTYRVAWEQLLLAVYGAYRYFSDPEVLVDGKPVEIGTPEEILTIAEDRNIMLRGISTVITAPLMISFYNQVQFVNVSVAAVNDEFRDTDYEKYNKSMGQLMDSMEIMMHLPAPTAKEEPAVSDTSASQEAAPDTDEVSAQAPAGDEPPTDEAQPAAEELFASDEDAQERPV
;
A
#
# COMPACT_ATOMS: atom_id res chain seq x y z
N MET A 1 -6.46 3.34 7.18
CA MET A 1 -6.28 2.63 8.45
C MET A 1 -5.03 3.15 9.13
N LEU A 2 -4.93 3.07 10.46
CA LEU A 2 -3.73 3.51 11.19
C LEU A 2 -2.93 2.30 11.69
N LEU A 3 -1.65 2.23 11.35
CA LEU A 3 -0.73 1.25 11.93
C LEU A 3 -0.51 1.55 13.42
N VAL A 4 -0.87 0.60 14.28
CA VAL A 4 -0.67 0.68 15.73
C VAL A 4 0.76 0.26 16.10
N GLY A 5 1.26 -0.76 15.43
CA GLY A 5 2.63 -1.24 15.58
C GLY A 5 2.85 -2.58 14.88
N GLU A 6 4.11 -2.92 14.76
CA GLU A 6 4.63 -4.10 14.09
C GLU A 6 5.76 -4.72 14.91
N HIS A 7 5.96 -6.02 14.74
CA HIS A 7 7.12 -6.73 15.25
C HIS A 7 7.39 -7.94 14.36
N GLU A 8 8.67 -8.32 14.27
CA GLU A 8 9.07 -9.52 13.55
C GLU A 8 9.11 -10.72 14.51
N GLU A 9 8.50 -11.82 14.10
CA GLU A 9 8.51 -13.10 14.79
C GLU A 9 8.62 -14.24 13.76
N ASP A 10 9.61 -15.12 13.91
CA ASP A 10 9.81 -16.30 13.06
C ASP A 10 9.82 -16.04 11.54
N GLY A 11 10.40 -14.90 11.12
CA GLY A 11 10.47 -14.50 9.71
C GLY A 11 9.18 -13.93 9.14
N TRP A 12 8.22 -13.58 10.00
CA TRP A 12 7.00 -12.87 9.66
C TRP A 12 6.93 -11.55 10.43
N ILE A 13 6.56 -10.49 9.73
CA ILE A 13 6.19 -9.25 10.41
C ILE A 13 4.72 -9.33 10.74
N GLN A 14 4.41 -9.35 12.03
CA GLN A 14 3.06 -9.23 12.55
C GLN A 14 2.78 -7.78 12.87
N SER A 15 1.64 -7.27 12.39
CA SER A 15 1.23 -5.90 12.65
C SER A 15 -0.26 -5.79 12.91
N THR A 16 -0.61 -4.71 13.60
CA THR A 16 -2.00 -4.38 13.94
C THR A 16 -2.36 -3.03 13.34
N PHE A 17 -3.38 -3.00 12.51
CA PHE A 17 -3.98 -1.78 11.99
C PHE A 17 -5.31 -1.49 12.68
N THR A 18 -5.63 -0.23 12.89
CA THR A 18 -6.95 0.22 13.38
C THR A 18 -7.74 0.83 12.23
N LEU A 19 -8.98 0.39 12.07
CA LEU A 19 -9.97 0.98 11.18
C LEU A 19 -10.31 2.39 11.64
N THR A 20 -10.43 3.31 10.68
CA THR A 20 -10.86 4.69 10.90
C THR A 20 -12.32 4.73 11.35
N TYR A 21 -13.15 3.86 10.76
CA TYR A 21 -14.56 3.74 11.08
C TYR A 21 -14.94 2.30 11.42
N ARG A 22 -15.92 2.14 12.31
CA ARG A 22 -16.56 0.83 12.54
C ARG A 22 -17.29 0.40 11.29
N VAL A 23 -17.21 -0.88 11.00
CA VAL A 23 -17.84 -1.50 9.85
C VAL A 23 -18.60 -2.75 10.27
N ALA A 24 -19.67 -3.06 9.54
CA ALA A 24 -20.44 -4.28 9.71
C ALA A 24 -19.77 -5.47 8.99
N TRP A 25 -20.27 -6.68 9.22
CA TRP A 25 -19.76 -7.89 8.58
C TRP A 25 -19.74 -7.78 7.05
N GLU A 26 -20.82 -7.29 6.44
CA GLU A 26 -20.96 -7.14 4.99
C GLU A 26 -19.87 -6.22 4.41
N GLN A 27 -19.43 -5.23 5.17
CA GLN A 27 -18.36 -4.32 4.77
C GLN A 27 -16.98 -4.96 4.88
N LEU A 28 -16.77 -5.85 5.87
CA LEU A 28 -15.55 -6.68 5.92
C LEU A 28 -15.47 -7.60 4.70
N LEU A 29 -16.60 -8.19 4.28
CA LEU A 29 -16.66 -9.00 3.07
C LEU A 29 -16.28 -8.19 1.82
N LEU A 30 -16.66 -6.91 1.73
CA LEU A 30 -16.28 -6.03 0.62
C LEU A 30 -14.76 -5.79 0.55
N ALA A 31 -14.09 -5.64 1.69
CA ALA A 31 -12.63 -5.55 1.70
C ALA A 31 -11.98 -6.84 1.19
N VAL A 32 -12.42 -7.99 1.68
CA VAL A 32 -11.89 -9.30 1.25
C VAL A 32 -12.15 -9.53 -0.23
N TYR A 33 -13.39 -9.32 -0.69
CA TYR A 33 -13.79 -9.41 -2.09
C TYR A 33 -12.94 -8.50 -2.98
N GLY A 34 -12.79 -7.23 -2.59
CA GLY A 34 -12.05 -6.26 -3.36
C GLY A 34 -10.55 -6.54 -3.40
N ALA A 35 -9.99 -7.06 -2.30
CA ALA A 35 -8.60 -7.46 -2.21
C ALA A 35 -8.28 -8.75 -2.95
N TYR A 36 -9.26 -9.66 -3.07
CA TYR A 36 -9.09 -11.03 -3.57
C TYR A 36 -8.31 -11.10 -4.89
N ARG A 37 -8.61 -10.20 -5.83
CA ARG A 37 -7.96 -10.14 -7.16
C ARG A 37 -6.46 -9.80 -7.13
N TYR A 38 -5.97 -9.24 -6.02
CA TYR A 38 -4.58 -8.84 -5.86
C TYR A 38 -3.72 -9.93 -5.22
N PHE A 39 -4.27 -11.13 -5.02
CA PHE A 39 -3.57 -12.27 -4.47
C PHE A 39 -3.43 -13.36 -5.54
N SER A 40 -2.23 -13.93 -5.63
CA SER A 40 -2.00 -15.21 -6.31
C SER A 40 -2.27 -16.35 -5.32
N ASP A 41 -2.96 -17.38 -5.79
CA ASP A 41 -3.44 -18.51 -4.98
C ASP A 41 -4.18 -18.07 -3.69
N PRO A 42 -5.22 -17.21 -3.80
CA PRO A 42 -5.92 -16.71 -2.63
C PRO A 42 -6.73 -17.79 -1.94
N GLU A 43 -6.70 -17.79 -0.61
CA GLU A 43 -7.53 -18.61 0.25
C GLU A 43 -8.24 -17.74 1.28
N VAL A 44 -9.56 -17.97 1.42
CA VAL A 44 -10.39 -17.28 2.40
C VAL A 44 -10.71 -18.25 3.52
N LEU A 45 -10.48 -17.81 4.77
CA LEU A 45 -10.78 -18.60 5.96
C LEU A 45 -11.82 -17.86 6.80
N VAL A 46 -12.80 -18.60 7.33
CA VAL A 46 -13.80 -18.09 8.26
C VAL A 46 -13.64 -18.84 9.58
N ASP A 47 -13.38 -18.11 10.67
CA ASP A 47 -13.06 -18.69 11.97
C ASP A 47 -11.91 -19.74 11.90
N GLY A 48 -10.91 -19.46 11.06
CA GLY A 48 -9.75 -20.34 10.82
C GLY A 48 -10.03 -21.57 9.96
N LYS A 49 -11.23 -21.71 9.38
CA LYS A 49 -11.58 -22.81 8.48
C LYS A 49 -11.60 -22.32 7.03
N PRO A 50 -10.88 -22.99 6.11
CA PRO A 50 -10.95 -22.65 4.68
C PRO A 50 -12.38 -22.75 4.14
N VAL A 51 -12.76 -21.79 3.30
CA VAL A 51 -14.00 -21.78 2.55
C VAL A 51 -13.66 -21.97 1.07
N GLU A 52 -14.37 -22.88 0.41
CA GLU A 52 -14.25 -23.04 -1.04
C GLU A 52 -14.89 -21.83 -1.74
N ILE A 53 -14.10 -21.10 -2.52
CA ILE A 53 -14.54 -19.94 -3.29
C ILE A 53 -14.39 -20.30 -4.78
N GLY A 54 -15.51 -20.53 -5.45
CA GLY A 54 -15.57 -20.79 -6.88
C GLY A 54 -15.47 -19.51 -7.70
N THR A 55 -16.26 -18.49 -7.32
CA THR A 55 -16.16 -17.14 -7.87
C THR A 55 -16.01 -16.10 -6.76
N PRO A 56 -15.33 -14.96 -7.00
CA PRO A 56 -15.12 -13.94 -5.98
C PRO A 56 -16.41 -13.43 -5.33
N GLU A 57 -17.52 -13.38 -6.07
CA GLU A 57 -18.83 -12.93 -5.58
C GLU A 57 -19.37 -13.79 -4.43
N GLU A 58 -18.97 -15.05 -4.34
CA GLU A 58 -19.35 -15.95 -3.24
C GLU A 58 -18.88 -15.41 -1.89
N ILE A 59 -17.78 -14.65 -1.85
CA ILE A 59 -17.25 -13.99 -0.63
C ILE A 59 -18.32 -13.09 0.00
N LEU A 60 -19.10 -12.38 -0.83
CA LEU A 60 -20.13 -11.44 -0.36
C LEU A 60 -21.36 -12.15 0.25
N THR A 61 -21.46 -13.46 0.10
CA THR A 61 -22.57 -14.29 0.60
C THR A 61 -22.20 -15.08 1.86
N ILE A 62 -20.94 -14.97 2.33
CA ILE A 62 -20.46 -15.65 3.52
C ILE A 62 -21.25 -15.14 4.74
N ALA A 63 -21.83 -16.08 5.50
CA ALA A 63 -22.57 -15.77 6.72
C ALA A 63 -21.67 -15.16 7.80
N GLU A 64 -22.26 -14.30 8.64
CA GLU A 64 -21.56 -13.64 9.74
C GLU A 64 -20.91 -14.64 10.71
N ASP A 65 -19.62 -14.40 11.03
CA ASP A 65 -18.87 -15.18 12.01
C ASP A 65 -17.90 -14.25 12.80
N ARG A 66 -17.01 -14.81 13.61
CA ARG A 66 -16.07 -14.10 14.48
C ARG A 66 -14.98 -13.37 13.72
N ASN A 67 -14.46 -13.97 12.65
CA ASN A 67 -13.42 -13.40 11.82
C ASN A 67 -13.45 -13.97 10.40
N ILE A 68 -12.91 -13.19 9.48
CA ILE A 68 -12.59 -13.60 8.12
C ILE A 68 -11.14 -13.25 7.83
N MET A 69 -10.43 -14.18 7.19
CA MET A 69 -9.03 -14.01 6.81
C MET A 69 -8.89 -14.20 5.30
N LEU A 70 -8.09 -13.34 4.68
CA LEU A 70 -7.57 -13.52 3.33
C LEU A 70 -6.08 -13.84 3.41
N ARG A 71 -5.65 -14.93 2.79
CA ARG A 71 -4.23 -15.26 2.65
C ARG A 71 -3.85 -15.66 1.24
N GLY A 72 -2.56 -15.54 0.92
CA GLY A 72 -1.99 -15.93 -0.36
C GLY A 72 -0.70 -15.16 -0.63
N ILE A 73 -0.29 -15.09 -1.88
CA ILE A 73 0.86 -14.26 -2.28
C ILE A 73 0.32 -12.94 -2.83
N SER A 74 0.57 -11.83 -2.14
CA SER A 74 0.14 -10.52 -2.63
C SER A 74 0.94 -10.14 -3.88
N THR A 75 0.24 -9.76 -4.94
CA THR A 75 0.82 -9.29 -6.20
C THR A 75 1.30 -7.83 -6.12
N VAL A 76 0.83 -7.07 -5.12
CA VAL A 76 1.20 -5.66 -4.92
C VAL A 76 2.56 -5.53 -4.25
N ILE A 77 2.79 -6.32 -3.20
CA ILE A 77 4.03 -6.29 -2.39
C ILE A 77 4.92 -7.51 -2.66
N THR A 78 4.49 -8.41 -3.55
CA THR A 78 5.25 -9.60 -3.99
C THR A 78 5.72 -10.48 -2.83
N ALA A 79 4.87 -10.68 -1.83
CA ALA A 79 5.18 -11.45 -0.61
C ALA A 79 3.97 -12.25 -0.11
N PRO A 80 4.18 -13.40 0.55
CA PRO A 80 3.15 -14.08 1.31
C PRO A 80 2.53 -13.16 2.35
N LEU A 81 1.20 -13.08 2.35
CA LEU A 81 0.44 -12.11 3.14
C LEU A 81 -0.81 -12.78 3.71
N MET A 82 -1.11 -12.48 4.97
CA MET A 82 -2.32 -12.88 5.68
C MET A 82 -2.94 -11.64 6.32
N ILE A 83 -4.23 -11.40 6.06
CA ILE A 83 -4.97 -10.27 6.61
C ILE A 83 -6.21 -10.83 7.30
N SER A 84 -6.35 -10.57 8.59
CA SER A 84 -7.43 -11.06 9.43
C SER A 84 -8.31 -9.90 9.90
N PHE A 85 -9.56 -9.92 9.48
CA PHE A 85 -10.60 -9.01 9.95
C PHE A 85 -11.42 -9.69 11.03
N TYR A 86 -11.68 -8.98 12.11
CA TYR A 86 -12.46 -9.49 13.23
C TYR A 86 -13.78 -8.75 13.30
N ASN A 87 -14.86 -9.50 13.49
CA ASN A 87 -16.19 -8.93 13.61
C ASN A 87 -16.30 -8.16 14.95
N GLN A 88 -17.08 -7.08 14.94
CA GLN A 88 -17.41 -6.22 16.09
C GLN A 88 -16.22 -5.47 16.74
N VAL A 89 -15.00 -5.62 16.24
CA VAL A 89 -13.82 -4.87 16.69
C VAL A 89 -13.26 -4.00 15.56
N GLN A 90 -12.36 -3.08 15.90
CA GLN A 90 -11.82 -2.10 14.96
C GLN A 90 -10.36 -2.38 14.58
N PHE A 91 -9.79 -3.50 15.00
CA PHE A 91 -8.42 -3.83 14.64
C PHE A 91 -8.39 -4.93 13.57
N VAL A 92 -7.38 -4.85 12.71
CA VAL A 92 -7.08 -5.80 11.64
C VAL A 92 -5.66 -6.27 11.88
N ASN A 93 -5.48 -7.58 11.93
CA ASN A 93 -4.15 -8.17 12.10
C ASN A 93 -3.61 -8.55 10.72
N VAL A 94 -2.36 -8.21 10.49
CA VAL A 94 -1.67 -8.50 9.24
C VAL A 94 -0.39 -9.25 9.55
N SER A 95 -0.10 -10.26 8.75
CA SER A 95 1.17 -10.99 8.80
C SER A 95 1.73 -11.07 7.39
N VAL A 96 2.91 -10.49 7.19
CA VAL A 96 3.64 -10.52 5.92
C VAL A 96 4.97 -11.22 6.12
N ALA A 97 5.35 -12.09 5.19
CA ALA A 97 6.62 -12.79 5.30
C ALA A 97 7.79 -11.83 5.00
N ALA A 98 8.81 -11.83 5.85
CA ALA A 98 10.03 -11.02 5.73
C ALA A 98 11.03 -11.65 4.73
N VAL A 99 10.54 -11.97 3.52
CA VAL A 99 11.31 -12.72 2.51
C VAL A 99 12.03 -11.82 1.50
N ASN A 100 11.48 -10.64 1.23
CA ASN A 100 12.04 -9.66 0.32
C ASN A 100 12.84 -8.58 1.09
N ASP A 101 13.63 -7.78 0.38
CA ASP A 101 14.45 -6.73 1.00
C ASP A 101 13.60 -5.54 1.50
N GLU A 102 12.33 -5.46 1.10
CA GLU A 102 11.39 -4.44 1.57
C GLU A 102 10.96 -4.69 3.02
N PHE A 103 10.79 -5.96 3.40
CA PHE A 103 10.34 -6.36 4.73
C PHE A 103 11.48 -6.86 5.63
N ARG A 104 12.65 -7.22 5.08
CA ARG A 104 13.79 -7.60 5.91
C ARG A 104 14.35 -6.38 6.65
N ASP A 105 14.58 -6.53 7.96
CA ASP A 105 15.14 -5.47 8.82
C ASP A 105 14.38 -4.13 8.70
N THR A 106 13.05 -4.20 8.49
CA THR A 106 12.22 -3.00 8.37
C THR A 106 11.98 -2.34 9.72
N ASP A 107 11.78 -1.03 9.69
CA ASP A 107 11.30 -0.24 10.83
C ASP A 107 9.84 0.17 10.61
N TYR A 108 9.23 0.77 11.63
CA TYR A 108 7.85 1.29 11.60
C TYR A 108 7.58 2.17 10.39
N GLU A 109 8.48 3.09 10.07
CA GLU A 109 8.26 4.08 9.02
C GLU A 109 8.23 3.42 7.63
N LYS A 110 9.22 2.57 7.36
CA LYS A 110 9.29 1.80 6.10
C LYS A 110 8.12 0.85 5.96
N TYR A 111 7.81 0.10 7.03
CA TYR A 111 6.69 -0.83 7.04
C TYR A 111 5.36 -0.12 6.79
N ASN A 112 5.13 1.00 7.47
CA ASN A 112 3.91 1.78 7.30
C ASN A 112 3.80 2.37 5.89
N LYS A 113 4.92 2.80 5.28
CA LYS A 113 4.92 3.27 3.88
C LYS A 113 4.55 2.17 2.90
N SER A 114 5.09 0.97 3.09
CA SER A 114 4.83 -0.19 2.21
C SER A 114 3.41 -0.72 2.36
N MET A 115 2.95 -0.94 3.60
CA MET A 115 1.66 -1.56 3.87
C MET A 115 0.50 -0.58 3.90
N GLY A 116 0.74 0.69 4.24
CA GLY A 116 -0.30 1.69 4.46
C GLY A 116 -1.24 1.84 3.28
N GLN A 117 -0.70 1.95 2.05
CA GLN A 117 -1.52 2.11 0.85
C GLN A 117 -2.44 0.90 0.60
N LEU A 118 -1.95 -0.32 0.86
CA LEU A 118 -2.76 -1.53 0.73
C LEU A 118 -3.89 -1.55 1.75
N MET A 119 -3.58 -1.24 3.01
CA MET A 119 -4.56 -1.23 4.10
C MET A 119 -5.59 -0.12 3.91
N ASP A 120 -5.18 1.06 3.44
CA ASP A 120 -6.07 2.17 3.09
C ASP A 120 -6.99 1.79 1.93
N SER A 121 -6.45 1.14 0.89
CA SER A 121 -7.26 0.66 -0.23
C SER A 121 -8.32 -0.35 0.23
N MET A 122 -7.97 -1.25 1.15
CA MET A 122 -8.94 -2.19 1.72
C MET A 122 -10.02 -1.50 2.53
N GLU A 123 -9.66 -0.51 3.35
CA GLU A 123 -10.65 0.28 4.09
C GLU A 123 -11.60 1.03 3.15
N ILE A 124 -11.07 1.62 2.08
CA ILE A 124 -11.91 2.26 1.06
C ILE A 124 -12.90 1.24 0.47
N MET A 125 -12.44 0.02 0.17
CA MET A 125 -13.30 -1.04 -0.38
C MET A 125 -14.46 -1.42 0.56
N MET A 126 -14.30 -1.32 1.88
CA MET A 126 -15.38 -1.55 2.86
C MET A 126 -16.55 -0.54 2.76
N HIS A 127 -16.33 0.59 2.09
CA HIS A 127 -17.29 1.68 1.97
C HIS A 127 -17.81 1.86 0.53
N LEU A 128 -17.32 1.05 -0.41
CA LEU A 128 -17.86 1.02 -1.77
C LEU A 128 -19.18 0.26 -1.82
N PRO A 129 -20.10 0.61 -2.74
CA PRO A 129 -21.30 -0.20 -2.95
C PRO A 129 -20.90 -1.61 -3.40
N ALA A 130 -21.64 -2.63 -2.95
CA ALA A 130 -21.47 -3.98 -3.46
C ALA A 130 -21.65 -3.99 -4.98
N PRO A 131 -20.82 -4.74 -5.73
CA PRO A 131 -20.98 -4.85 -7.17
C PRO A 131 -22.36 -5.41 -7.48
N THR A 132 -23.14 -4.67 -8.26
CA THR A 132 -24.37 -5.22 -8.81
C THR A 132 -24.00 -6.12 -9.99
N ALA A 133 -24.58 -7.31 -10.08
CA ALA A 133 -24.27 -8.33 -11.08
C ALA A 133 -24.61 -7.95 -12.56
N LYS A 134 -24.70 -6.65 -12.89
CA LYS A 134 -25.19 -6.13 -14.17
C LYS A 134 -24.45 -4.88 -14.67
N GLU A 135 -23.13 -4.86 -14.67
CA GLU A 135 -22.41 -3.94 -15.55
C GLU A 135 -21.98 -4.68 -16.82
N GLU A 136 -22.86 -4.64 -17.83
CA GLU A 136 -22.43 -4.79 -19.23
C GLU A 136 -21.47 -3.62 -19.55
N PRO A 137 -20.40 -3.84 -20.32
CA PRO A 137 -19.42 -2.81 -20.59
C PRO A 137 -20.08 -1.67 -21.35
N ALA A 138 -20.11 -0.48 -20.75
CA ALA A 138 -20.53 0.74 -21.44
C ALA A 138 -19.57 1.00 -22.60
N VAL A 139 -19.99 0.59 -23.81
CA VAL A 139 -19.38 1.00 -25.06
C VAL A 139 -19.48 2.53 -25.14
N SER A 140 -18.34 3.21 -25.00
CA SER A 140 -18.25 4.64 -25.22
C SER A 140 -18.33 4.92 -26.72
N ASP A 141 -19.54 5.08 -27.24
CA ASP A 141 -19.77 5.68 -28.56
C ASP A 141 -19.48 7.19 -28.47
N THR A 142 -18.21 7.58 -28.60
CA THR A 142 -17.86 8.96 -28.97
C THR A 142 -17.57 8.98 -30.46
N SER A 143 -18.60 9.35 -31.23
CA SER A 143 -18.50 9.65 -32.67
C SER A 143 -17.46 10.73 -32.92
N ALA A 144 -16.51 10.41 -33.80
CA ALA A 144 -15.60 11.36 -34.41
C ALA A 144 -16.38 12.29 -35.36
N SER A 145 -16.43 13.58 -35.04
CA SER A 145 -16.75 14.63 -36.00
C SER A 145 -15.53 15.50 -36.20
N GLN A 146 -14.92 15.29 -37.36
CA GLN A 146 -13.84 16.04 -37.96
C GLN A 146 -14.39 17.36 -38.50
N GLU A 147 -13.86 18.51 -38.09
CA GLU A 147 -13.93 19.74 -38.88
C GLU A 147 -12.54 20.38 -38.97
N ALA A 148 -12.19 20.72 -40.21
CA ALA A 148 -10.89 21.16 -40.66
C ALA A 148 -10.64 22.65 -40.38
N ALA A 149 -9.35 22.99 -40.27
CA ALA A 149 -8.81 24.35 -40.14
C ALA A 149 -9.16 25.26 -41.35
N PRO A 150 -8.85 26.56 -41.25
CA PRO A 150 -7.63 26.99 -41.96
C PRO A 150 -6.73 28.00 -41.21
N ASP A 151 -5.47 27.99 -41.68
CA ASP A 151 -4.33 28.85 -41.36
C ASP A 151 -4.58 30.37 -41.37
N THR A 152 -3.86 31.08 -40.50
CA THR A 152 -3.17 32.33 -40.85
C THR A 152 -1.86 32.46 -40.08
N ASP A 153 -0.78 32.62 -40.84
CA ASP A 153 0.57 33.06 -40.48
C ASP A 153 0.63 34.22 -39.47
N GLU A 154 1.52 34.14 -38.47
CA GLU A 154 2.47 35.22 -38.22
C GLU A 154 3.77 34.72 -37.58
N VAL A 155 4.87 35.10 -38.23
CA VAL A 155 6.27 34.78 -37.96
C VAL A 155 6.82 35.64 -36.82
N SER A 156 7.55 35.03 -35.88
CA SER A 156 8.78 35.64 -35.34
C SER A 156 9.66 34.60 -34.64
N ALA A 157 10.71 34.21 -35.36
CA ALA A 157 11.87 33.54 -34.81
C ALA A 157 12.84 34.56 -34.22
N GLN A 158 13.46 34.25 -33.08
CA GLN A 158 14.89 34.51 -32.87
C GLN A 158 15.45 33.79 -31.64
N ALA A 159 16.35 32.83 -31.90
CA ALA A 159 17.52 32.56 -31.06
C ALA A 159 18.72 33.34 -31.64
N PRO A 160 19.78 33.64 -30.86
CA PRO A 160 20.98 32.79 -30.86
C PRO A 160 21.55 32.60 -29.42
N ALA A 161 22.14 31.48 -29.01
CA ALA A 161 23.38 30.80 -29.41
C ALA A 161 24.69 31.53 -28.99
N GLY A 162 25.52 30.79 -28.23
CA GLY A 162 26.94 31.03 -27.95
C GLY A 162 27.20 31.63 -26.56
N ASP A 163 28.18 31.24 -25.77
CA ASP A 163 29.25 30.23 -25.85
C ASP A 163 29.89 30.25 -24.44
N GLU A 164 30.27 29.09 -23.89
CA GLU A 164 31.18 28.99 -22.71
C GLU A 164 32.64 29.32 -23.17
N PRO A 165 33.76 29.30 -22.38
CA PRO A 165 34.00 28.87 -20.98
C PRO A 165 34.97 29.85 -20.21
N PRO A 166 36.04 29.45 -19.47
CA PRO A 166 36.11 29.32 -18.00
C PRO A 166 37.26 30.14 -17.33
N THR A 167 37.30 30.22 -15.98
CA THR A 167 38.50 30.53 -15.13
C THR A 167 38.08 30.34 -13.67
N ASP A 168 38.45 29.27 -12.95
CA ASP A 168 39.70 29.03 -12.20
C ASP A 168 40.18 30.21 -11.34
N GLU A 169 40.10 30.08 -10.00
CA GLU A 169 41.25 30.11 -9.07
C GLU A 169 40.82 30.17 -7.58
N ALA A 170 41.52 29.35 -6.78
CA ALA A 170 41.92 29.57 -5.37
C ALA A 170 40.97 29.25 -4.18
N GLN A 171 41.21 28.09 -3.54
CA GLN A 171 41.30 27.92 -2.07
C GLN A 171 42.67 28.50 -1.57
N PRO A 172 42.98 28.73 -0.26
CA PRO A 172 42.46 28.05 0.96
C PRO A 172 42.34 28.90 2.26
N ALA A 173 41.96 28.24 3.37
CA ALA A 173 42.21 28.51 4.81
C ALA A 173 40.91 28.42 5.63
N ALA A 174 40.82 27.94 6.87
CA ALA A 174 41.61 27.11 7.80
C ALA A 174 40.75 27.03 9.08
N GLU A 175 40.76 25.87 9.78
CA GLU A 175 40.52 25.65 11.24
C GLU A 175 39.14 26.09 11.83
N GLU A 176 38.43 25.35 12.68
CA GLU A 176 38.78 24.64 13.93
C GLU A 176 37.81 23.43 14.12
N LEU A 177 38.27 22.20 14.36
CA LEU A 177 38.61 21.62 15.68
C LEU A 177 37.48 21.71 16.73
N PHE A 178 36.61 20.69 16.76
CA PHE A 178 35.98 20.23 18.01
C PHE A 178 36.27 18.74 18.17
N ALA A 179 37.40 18.46 18.83
CA ALA A 179 37.64 17.23 19.53
C ALA A 179 37.73 17.57 21.02
N SER A 180 36.83 17.01 21.81
CA SER A 180 37.05 16.76 23.23
C SER A 180 36.18 15.60 23.67
N ASP A 181 36.79 14.42 23.68
CA ASP A 181 36.48 13.35 24.63
C ASP A 181 36.57 13.90 26.06
N GLU A 182 35.64 13.51 26.93
CA GLU A 182 35.99 13.28 28.33
C GLU A 182 35.19 12.08 28.87
N ASP A 183 35.93 10.99 28.98
CA ASP A 183 35.61 9.72 29.61
C ASP A 183 35.61 9.91 31.14
N ALA A 184 34.53 9.54 31.82
CA ALA A 184 34.51 9.38 33.27
C ALA A 184 33.73 8.11 33.63
N GLN A 185 34.46 7.02 33.73
CA GLN A 185 34.09 5.78 34.41
C GLN A 185 33.81 6.05 35.90
N GLU A 186 32.75 5.48 36.44
CA GLU A 186 32.79 4.66 37.67
C GLU A 186 31.43 3.92 37.89
N ARG A 187 31.51 2.59 38.04
CA ARG A 187 30.49 1.69 38.62
C ARG A 187 30.86 1.45 40.11
N PRO A 188 30.16 0.62 40.91
CA PRO A 188 28.74 0.50 41.25
C PRO A 188 28.51 0.56 42.80
N VAL A 189 27.25 0.54 43.26
CA VAL A 189 26.76 -0.22 44.45
C VAL A 189 25.26 -0.46 44.33
#